data_AF-A0A7C2AXB0-F1
#
_entry.id   AF-A0A7C2AXB0-F1
#
_cell.length_a   1.000
_cell.length_b   1.000
_cell.length_c   1.000
_cell.angle_alpha   90.00
_cell.angle_beta   90.00
_cell.angle_gamma   90.00
#
_symmetry.space_group_name_H-M   'P 1'
#
loop_
_entity.id
_entity.type
_entity.pdbx_description
1 polymer ?
#
loop_
_entity_poly.entity_id
_entity_poly.type
_entity_poly.pdbx_seq_one_letter_code
_entity_poly.pdbx_strand_id
1 'polypeptide(L)'
;MLAASAAAWADEAQMKQWAKMDRCSNAASVVVSIIEETSDTFKQALALQGAINGLRTNSKLGEATPTPTEVSGSYNMALRISAGMPRPFGKRDHDWLIAQSASACSLWIPDAKPE
;
A
#
# COMPACT_ATOMS: atom_id res chain seq x y z
N MET A 1 29.31 2.15 -11.98
CA MET A 1 28.95 0.90 -12.70
C MET A 1 28.54 -0.19 -11.69
N LEU A 2 27.38 -0.06 -11.04
CA LEU A 2 26.88 -1.08 -10.07
C LEU A 2 25.36 -1.27 -10.14
N ALA A 3 24.65 -0.58 -11.05
CA ALA A 3 23.20 -0.68 -11.21
C ALA A 3 22.76 -1.53 -12.43
N ALA A 4 23.70 -2.06 -13.20
CA ALA A 4 23.41 -2.77 -14.45
C ALA A 4 23.26 -4.30 -14.31
N SER A 5 23.40 -4.87 -13.11
CA SER A 5 23.48 -6.32 -12.90
C SER A 5 22.25 -6.96 -12.25
N ALA A 6 21.30 -6.18 -11.71
CA ALA A 6 20.11 -6.75 -11.04
C ALA A 6 18.98 -7.13 -12.03
N ALA A 7 18.86 -6.42 -13.15
CA ALA A 7 17.78 -6.63 -14.11
C ALA A 7 17.97 -7.85 -15.03
N ALA A 8 19.16 -8.47 -15.04
CA ALA A 8 19.48 -9.52 -16.00
C ALA A 8 19.20 -10.96 -15.51
N TRP A 9 18.72 -11.15 -14.27
CA TRP A 9 18.61 -12.48 -13.63
C TRP A 9 17.35 -12.65 -12.75
N ALA A 10 16.36 -11.75 -12.84
CA ALA A 10 15.12 -11.94 -12.10
C ALA A 10 14.25 -12.98 -12.81
N ASP A 11 13.90 -14.07 -12.13
CA ASP A 11 12.91 -15.02 -12.65
C ASP A 11 11.50 -14.42 -12.63
N GLU A 12 10.55 -15.08 -13.29
CA GLU A 12 9.15 -14.60 -13.37
C GLU A 12 8.52 -14.42 -11.98
N ALA A 13 8.88 -15.25 -11.00
CA ALA A 13 8.36 -15.15 -9.65
C ALA A 13 8.90 -13.91 -8.93
N GLN A 14 10.19 -13.58 -9.12
CA GLN A 14 10.79 -12.36 -8.61
C GLN A 14 10.16 -11.12 -9.23
N MET A 15 9.91 -11.13 -10.54
CA MET A 15 9.23 -10.02 -11.22
C MET A 15 7.80 -9.81 -10.71
N LYS A 16 7.04 -10.90 -10.51
CA LYS A 16 5.70 -10.83 -9.88
C LYS A 16 5.75 -10.28 -8.47
N GLN A 17 6.75 -10.69 -7.68
CA GLN A 17 6.93 -10.17 -6.33
C GLN A 17 7.30 -8.68 -6.31
N TRP A 18 8.12 -8.21 -7.25
CA TRP A 18 8.44 -6.79 -7.40
C TRP A 18 7.22 -5.95 -7.76
N ALA A 19 6.44 -6.40 -8.75
CA ALA A 19 5.18 -5.74 -9.11
C ALA A 19 4.21 -5.67 -7.92
N LYS A 20 4.14 -6.74 -7.12
CA LYS A 20 3.35 -6.74 -5.87
C LYS A 20 3.87 -5.74 -4.85
N MET A 21 5.19 -5.65 -4.65
CA MET A 21 5.78 -4.67 -3.75
C MET A 21 5.48 -3.23 -4.18
N ASP A 22 5.49 -2.94 -5.48
CA ASP A 22 5.16 -1.61 -6.00
C ASP A 22 3.69 -1.26 -5.74
N ARG A 23 2.77 -2.18 -6.04
CA ARG A 23 1.33 -2.02 -5.71
C ARG A 23 1.11 -1.83 -4.21
N CYS A 24 1.72 -2.65 -3.37
CA CYS A 24 1.59 -2.55 -1.92
C CYS A 24 2.20 -1.27 -1.34
N SER A 25 3.29 -0.75 -1.93
CA SER A 25 3.88 0.54 -1.54
C SER A 25 2.93 1.70 -1.85
N ASN A 26 2.31 1.68 -3.03
CA ASN A 26 1.29 2.66 -3.40
C ASN A 26 0.03 2.55 -2.52
N ALA A 27 -0.43 1.33 -2.22
CA ALA A 27 -1.54 1.10 -1.29
C ALA A 27 -1.24 1.68 0.09
N ALA A 28 -0.07 1.37 0.65
CA ALA A 28 0.38 1.85 1.95
C ALA A 28 0.42 3.38 2.02
N SER A 29 0.98 4.05 1.00
CA SER A 29 1.05 5.51 0.95
C SER A 29 -0.35 6.15 0.98
N VAL A 30 -1.30 5.60 0.22
CA VAL A 30 -2.69 6.08 0.19
C VAL A 30 -3.36 5.89 1.56
N VAL A 31 -3.29 4.69 2.13
CA VAL A 31 -4.01 4.39 3.38
C VAL A 31 -3.42 5.11 4.59
N VAL A 32 -2.11 5.32 4.64
CA VAL A 32 -1.48 6.08 5.73
C VAL A 32 -1.93 7.54 5.68
N SER A 33 -2.02 8.14 4.48
CA SER A 33 -2.58 9.48 4.32
C SER A 33 -4.03 9.57 4.83
N ILE A 34 -4.89 8.59 4.47
CA ILE A 34 -6.27 8.53 4.96
C ILE A 34 -6.34 8.42 6.49
N ILE A 35 -5.48 7.58 7.07
CA ILE A 35 -5.47 7.40 8.51
C ILE A 35 -4.96 8.68 9.19
N GLU A 36 -3.93 9.31 8.67
CA GLU A 36 -3.35 10.52 9.25
C GLU A 36 -4.36 11.69 9.31
N GLU A 37 -5.23 11.83 8.31
CA GLU A 37 -6.21 12.91 8.25
C GLU A 37 -7.21 12.92 9.41
N THR A 38 -7.65 11.76 9.91
CA THR A 38 -8.71 11.72 10.93
C THR A 38 -8.79 10.40 11.69
N SER A 39 -8.94 10.47 13.03
CA SER A 39 -9.19 9.33 13.95
C SER A 39 -10.57 8.70 13.87
N ASP A 40 -11.49 9.33 13.13
CA ASP A 40 -12.83 8.83 12.92
C ASP A 40 -12.80 7.69 11.86
N THR A 41 -12.97 6.46 12.33
CA THR A 41 -12.95 5.26 11.47
C THR A 41 -14.06 5.25 10.43
N PHE A 42 -15.18 5.95 10.65
CA PHE A 42 -16.25 6.06 9.66
C PHE A 42 -15.80 6.96 8.49
N LYS A 43 -15.18 8.10 8.80
CA LYS A 43 -14.61 8.99 7.77
C LYS A 43 -13.49 8.31 6.99
N GLN A 44 -12.64 7.54 7.69
CA GLN A 44 -11.60 6.74 7.05
C GLN A 44 -12.19 5.71 6.09
N ALA A 45 -13.25 4.99 6.47
CA ALA A 45 -13.90 4.02 5.61
C ALA A 45 -14.49 4.67 4.34
N LEU A 46 -15.10 5.85 4.47
CA LEU A 46 -15.58 6.61 3.31
C LEU A 46 -14.43 7.04 2.38
N ALA A 47 -13.34 7.56 2.94
CA ALA A 47 -12.16 7.96 2.17
C ALA A 47 -11.49 6.75 1.49
N LEU A 48 -11.43 5.61 2.16
CA LEU A 48 -10.92 4.35 1.61
C LEU A 48 -11.75 3.88 0.41
N GLN A 49 -13.07 3.92 0.52
CA GLN A 49 -13.96 3.57 -0.58
C GLN A 49 -13.79 4.52 -1.77
N GLY A 50 -13.66 5.82 -1.50
CA GLY A 50 -13.34 6.83 -2.52
C GLY A 50 -12.01 6.55 -3.23
N ALA A 51 -10.96 6.24 -2.46
CA ALA A 51 -9.65 5.91 -2.99
C ALA A 51 -9.67 4.65 -3.86
N ILE A 52 -10.33 3.57 -3.42
CA ILE A 52 -10.49 2.33 -4.21
C ILE A 52 -11.17 2.63 -5.54
N ASN A 53 -12.23 3.45 -5.54
CA ASN A 53 -12.94 3.82 -6.76
C ASN A 53 -12.08 4.69 -7.68
N GLY A 54 -11.32 5.65 -7.12
CA GLY A 54 -10.42 6.51 -7.89
C GLY A 54 -9.21 5.77 -8.49
N LEU A 55 -8.68 4.75 -7.79
CA LEU A 55 -7.58 3.94 -8.28
C LEU A 55 -7.98 3.11 -9.51
N ARG A 56 -9.24 2.65 -9.61
CA ARG A 56 -9.73 1.91 -10.79
C ARG A 56 -9.65 2.70 -12.09
N THR A 57 -9.73 4.03 -12.01
CA THR A 57 -9.66 4.92 -13.18
C THR A 57 -8.30 5.59 -13.33
N ASN A 58 -7.34 5.26 -12.47
CA ASN A 58 -6.02 5.88 -12.47
C ASN A 58 -5.12 5.26 -13.55
N SER A 59 -4.91 5.98 -14.65
CA SER A 59 -4.03 5.55 -15.74
C SER A 59 -2.55 5.81 -15.49
N LYS A 60 -2.18 6.59 -14.46
CA LYS A 60 -0.78 7.00 -14.21
C LYS A 60 0.04 5.90 -13.54
N LEU A 61 -0.59 5.05 -12.74
CA LEU A 61 0.10 4.01 -11.98
C LEU A 61 0.32 2.72 -12.79
N GLY A 62 -0.45 2.51 -13.87
CA GLY A 62 -0.28 1.34 -14.74
C GLY A 62 -0.33 0.03 -13.95
N GLU A 63 0.68 -0.82 -14.13
CA GLU A 63 0.83 -2.11 -13.43
C GLU A 63 1.07 -1.97 -11.92
N ALA A 64 1.51 -0.79 -11.47
CA ALA A 64 1.69 -0.47 -10.04
C ALA A 64 0.39 0.03 -9.40
N THR A 65 -0.74 0.02 -10.11
CA THR A 65 -2.05 0.35 -9.56
C THR A 65 -2.46 -0.71 -8.53
N PRO A 66 -2.68 -0.34 -7.25
CA PRO A 66 -3.09 -1.30 -6.25
C PRO A 66 -4.47 -1.90 -6.53
N THR A 67 -4.63 -3.17 -6.22
CA THR A 67 -5.94 -3.83 -6.19
C THR A 67 -6.75 -3.39 -4.97
N PRO A 68 -8.09 -3.49 -4.99
CA PRO A 68 -8.92 -3.21 -3.81
C PRO A 68 -8.53 -4.03 -2.56
N THR A 69 -8.07 -5.26 -2.77
CA THR A 69 -7.61 -6.17 -1.71
C THR A 69 -6.31 -5.67 -1.08
N GLU A 70 -5.34 -5.23 -1.88
CA GLU A 70 -4.08 -4.66 -1.40
C GLU A 70 -4.32 -3.35 -0.62
N VAL A 71 -5.23 -2.49 -1.09
CA VAL A 71 -5.64 -1.26 -0.39
C VAL A 71 -6.31 -1.59 0.95
N SER A 72 -7.29 -2.49 0.96
CA SER A 72 -8.02 -2.86 2.18
C SER A 72 -7.10 -3.56 3.19
N GLY A 73 -6.22 -4.44 2.71
CA GLY A 73 -5.22 -5.13 3.53
C GLY A 73 -4.22 -4.17 4.16
N SER A 74 -3.68 -3.24 3.37
CA SER A 74 -2.79 -2.17 3.86
C SER A 74 -3.48 -1.31 4.91
N TYR A 75 -4.74 -0.94 4.69
CA TYR A 75 -5.53 -0.15 5.64
C TYR A 75 -5.69 -0.87 6.98
N ASN A 76 -6.10 -2.14 6.97
CA ASN A 76 -6.28 -2.91 8.20
C ASN A 76 -4.99 -3.04 9.00
N MET A 77 -3.85 -3.21 8.33
CA MET A 77 -2.55 -3.28 9.00
C MET A 77 -2.15 -1.91 9.57
N ALA A 78 -2.22 -0.86 8.75
CA ALA A 78 -1.86 0.49 9.18
C ALA A 78 -2.75 1.00 10.33
N LEU A 79 -4.05 0.70 10.30
CA LEU A 79 -4.98 1.08 11.36
C LEU A 79 -4.63 0.39 12.69
N ARG A 80 -4.29 -0.91 12.64
CA ARG A 80 -3.88 -1.66 13.83
C ARG A 80 -2.57 -1.13 14.42
N ILE A 81 -1.59 -0.85 13.58
CA ILE A 81 -0.26 -0.39 14.01
C ILE A 81 -0.34 1.03 14.57
N SER A 82 -1.18 1.88 13.97
CA SER A 82 -1.33 3.29 14.37
C SER A 82 -2.29 3.52 15.54
N ALA A 83 -2.79 2.46 16.16
CA ALA A 83 -3.67 2.57 17.31
C ALA A 83 -2.99 3.36 18.45
N GLY A 84 -3.61 4.46 18.87
CA GLY A 84 -3.10 5.33 19.93
C GLY A 84 -2.00 6.31 19.50
N MET A 85 -1.58 6.30 18.23
CA MET A 85 -0.65 7.31 17.72
C MET A 85 -1.37 8.65 17.55
N PRO A 86 -0.77 9.77 18.00
CA PRO A 86 -1.33 11.10 17.78
C PRO A 86 -1.29 11.45 16.29
N ARG A 87 -2.28 12.25 15.86
CA ARG A 87 -2.41 12.70 14.48
C ARG A 87 -2.30 14.23 14.43
N PRO A 88 -1.63 14.82 13.41
CA PRO A 88 -0.91 14.15 12.33
C PRO A 88 0.30 13.36 12.85
N PHE A 89 0.78 12.40 12.06
CA PHE A 89 1.93 11.60 12.45
C PHE A 89 3.20 12.45 12.35
N GLY A 90 4.15 12.25 13.27
CA GLY A 90 5.49 12.78 13.08
C GLY A 90 6.12 12.17 11.83
N LYS A 91 7.02 12.88 11.13
CA LYS A 91 7.65 12.39 9.90
C LYS A 91 8.17 10.95 10.01
N ARG A 92 8.88 10.65 11.10
CA ARG A 92 9.43 9.30 11.36
C ARG A 92 8.33 8.25 11.47
N ASP A 93 7.26 8.57 12.17
CA ASP A 93 6.14 7.68 12.41
C ASP A 93 5.31 7.45 11.14
N HIS A 94 5.13 8.49 10.34
CA HIS A 94 4.51 8.42 9.01
C HIS A 94 5.30 7.48 8.08
N ASP A 95 6.60 7.75 7.90
CA ASP A 95 7.47 6.96 7.02
C ASP A 95 7.57 5.50 7.49
N TRP A 96 7.65 5.29 8.81
CA TRP A 96 7.66 3.96 9.41
C TRP A 96 6.35 3.21 9.18
N LEU A 97 5.20 3.87 9.35
CA LEU A 97 3.90 3.25 9.15
C LEU A 97 3.69 2.85 7.69
N ILE A 98 4.14 3.66 6.72
CA ILE A 98 4.14 3.30 5.30
C ILE A 98 4.96 2.04 5.08
N ALA A 99 6.21 2.00 5.57
CA ALA A 99 7.08 0.85 5.37
C ALA A 99 6.50 -0.44 5.98
N GLN A 100 5.94 -0.36 7.20
CA GLN A 100 5.31 -1.50 7.85
C GLN A 100 4.07 -1.99 7.11
N SER A 101 3.22 -1.05 6.67
CA SER A 101 2.01 -1.38 5.91
C SER A 101 2.33 -2.01 4.55
N ALA A 102 3.28 -1.43 3.81
CA ALA A 102 3.72 -1.95 2.51
C ALA A 102 4.33 -3.35 2.63
N SER A 103 5.20 -3.55 3.63
CA SER A 103 5.85 -4.84 3.88
C SER A 103 4.84 -5.91 4.30
N ALA A 104 3.88 -5.55 5.15
CA ALA A 104 2.83 -6.50 5.53
C ALA A 104 1.90 -6.83 4.35
N CYS A 105 1.57 -5.84 3.52
CA CYS A 105 0.77 -6.06 2.32
C CYS A 105 1.46 -7.05 1.37
N SER A 106 2.75 -6.85 1.09
CA SER A 106 3.47 -7.69 0.13
C SER A 106 3.66 -9.13 0.61
N LEU A 107 3.66 -9.36 1.92
CA LEU A 107 3.84 -10.68 2.52
C LEU A 107 2.53 -11.43 2.78
N TRP A 108 1.50 -10.75 3.29
CA TRP A 108 0.34 -11.41 3.89
C TRP A 108 -0.96 -11.24 3.11
N ILE A 109 -1.03 -10.25 2.22
CA ILE A 109 -2.24 -10.02 1.44
C ILE A 109 -2.13 -10.87 0.18
N PRO A 110 -3.04 -11.83 -0.04
CA PRO A 110 -2.98 -12.68 -1.22
C PRO A 110 -3.20 -11.84 -2.47
N ASP A 111 -2.59 -12.26 -3.57
CA ASP A 111 -2.93 -11.70 -4.87
C ASP A 111 -4.42 -11.94 -5.15
N ALA A 112 -5.04 -11.04 -5.89
CA ALA A 112 -6.41 -11.27 -6.36
C ALA A 112 -6.44 -12.63 -7.08
N LYS A 113 -7.44 -13.46 -6.77
CA LYS A 113 -7.63 -14.71 -7.49
C LYS A 113 -7.75 -14.38 -8.98
N PRO A 114 -7.06 -15.11 -9.88
CA PRO A 114 -7.36 -15.03 -11.30
C PRO A 114 -8.84 -15.32 -11.50
N GLU A 115 -9.52 -14.49 -12.28
CA GLU A 115 -10.87 -14.77 -12.79
C GLU A 115 -10.86 -15.99 -13.72
#